data_AF-A0A0K2GYD7-F1
#
_entry.id   AF-A0A0K2GYD7-F1
#
_cell.length_a   1.000
_cell.length_b   1.000
_cell.length_c   1.000
_cell.angle_alpha   90.00
_cell.angle_beta   90.00
_cell.angle_gamma   90.00
#
_symmetry.space_group_name_H-M   'P 1'
#
loop_
_entity.id
_entity.type
_entity.pdbx_description
1 polymer ?
#
loop_
_entity_poly.entity_id
_entity_poly.type
_entity_poly.pdbx_seq_one_letter_code
_entity_poly.pdbx_strand_id
1 'polypeptide(L)'
;MHLRATNNSHMFTRIAGLPAHPLFVHLTVVIVPVAAIVAIVYVAMPRLRERLGLASSILSAVAFVSTVVARSAGEAMLPLMGLSEENPGAVATHADYATYLLIAVVVMTAGMISTFLIQDARVLSKLSFLAGWRSWAVPLGMAITVNGAIASIVTLTLTGHEGASLTWSELS
;
A
#
# COMPACT_ATOMS: atom_id res chain seq x y z
N MET A 1 29.18 -25.37 -7.79
CA MET A 1 28.95 -24.07 -7.13
C MET A 1 27.51 -23.61 -7.42
N HIS A 2 26.48 -24.20 -6.81
CA HIS A 2 25.06 -23.83 -7.05
C HIS A 2 24.16 -24.10 -5.83
N LEU A 3 24.43 -23.45 -4.70
CA LEU A 3 23.60 -23.56 -3.48
C LEU A 3 23.26 -22.19 -2.86
N ARG A 4 22.83 -21.20 -3.66
CA ARG A 4 22.52 -19.88 -3.10
C ARG A 4 21.34 -19.10 -3.71
N ALA A 5 20.46 -19.76 -4.48
CA ALA A 5 19.28 -19.10 -5.06
C ALA A 5 17.92 -19.63 -4.54
N THR A 6 17.89 -20.70 -3.73
CA THR A 6 16.63 -21.37 -3.37
C THR A 6 15.96 -20.85 -2.10
N ASN A 7 16.67 -20.21 -1.17
CA ASN A 7 16.05 -19.83 0.11
C ASN A 7 15.08 -18.63 0.01
N ASN A 8 15.32 -17.69 -0.90
CA ASN A 8 14.53 -16.45 -0.94
C ASN A 8 13.21 -16.61 -1.69
N SER A 9 13.12 -17.50 -2.67
CA SER A 9 11.86 -17.77 -3.39
C SER A 9 10.88 -18.60 -2.55
N HIS A 10 11.39 -19.44 -1.64
CA HIS A 10 10.56 -20.23 -0.72
C HIS A 10 9.74 -19.36 0.25
N MET A 11 10.31 -18.30 0.83
CA MET A 11 9.60 -17.48 1.83
C MET A 11 8.43 -16.66 1.25
N PHE A 12 8.52 -16.25 -0.02
CA PHE A 12 7.46 -15.50 -0.70
C PHE A 12 6.38 -16.40 -1.31
N THR A 13 6.67 -17.69 -1.47
CA THR A 13 5.70 -18.67 -1.98
C THR A 13 5.03 -19.46 -0.86
N ARG A 14 5.76 -19.78 0.22
CA ARG A 14 5.25 -20.54 1.37
C ARG A 14 5.76 -20.06 2.73
N ILE A 15 4.88 -20.05 3.72
CA ILE A 15 5.21 -19.86 5.14
C ILE A 15 4.56 -21.00 5.92
N ALA A 16 5.35 -21.73 6.71
CA ALA A 16 4.88 -22.89 7.48
C ALA A 16 4.08 -23.92 6.66
N GLY A 17 4.45 -24.11 5.38
CA GLY A 17 3.78 -25.04 4.44
C GLY A 17 2.56 -24.47 3.71
N LEU A 18 2.00 -23.34 4.17
CA LEU A 18 0.86 -22.65 3.57
C LEU A 18 1.31 -21.65 2.52
N PRO A 19 0.49 -21.32 1.50
CA PRO A 19 0.76 -20.21 0.59
C PRO A 19 1.04 -18.93 1.38
N ALA A 20 2.16 -18.28 1.10
CA ALA A 20 2.55 -17.07 1.84
C ALA A 20 1.68 -15.86 1.47
N HIS A 21 1.23 -15.80 0.21
CA HIS A 21 0.47 -14.67 -0.32
C HIS A 21 -0.79 -14.33 0.49
N PRO A 22 -1.70 -15.27 0.84
CA PRO A 22 -2.83 -14.98 1.72
C PRO A 22 -2.45 -14.34 3.06
N LEU A 23 -1.35 -14.77 3.71
CA LEU A 23 -0.93 -14.21 5.00
C LEU A 23 -0.54 -12.72 4.87
N PHE A 24 0.19 -12.38 3.81
CA PHE A 24 0.55 -10.99 3.53
C PHE A 24 -0.65 -10.16 3.08
N VAL A 25 -1.59 -10.76 2.34
CA VAL A 25 -2.85 -10.11 1.96
C VAL A 25 -3.65 -9.72 3.20
N HIS A 26 -3.75 -10.56 4.24
CA HIS A 26 -4.47 -10.23 5.48
C HIS A 26 -3.94 -8.96 6.15
N LEU A 27 -2.60 -8.79 6.18
CA LEU A 27 -2.01 -7.56 6.70
C LEU A 27 -2.42 -6.36 5.83
N THR A 28 -2.30 -6.47 4.51
CA THR A 28 -2.63 -5.39 3.57
C THR A 28 -4.10 -4.98 3.62
N VAL A 29 -5.03 -5.94 3.62
CA VAL A 29 -6.48 -5.66 3.65
C VAL A 29 -6.95 -5.03 4.96
N VAL A 30 -6.19 -5.20 6.05
CA VAL A 30 -6.48 -4.52 7.33
C VAL A 30 -5.79 -3.16 7.39
N ILE A 31 -4.49 -3.09 7.09
CA ILE A 31 -3.71 -1.89 7.34
C ILE A 31 -4.01 -0.76 6.35
N VAL A 32 -4.30 -1.07 5.08
CA VAL A 32 -4.57 -0.06 4.04
C VAL A 32 -5.85 0.72 4.36
N PRO A 33 -7.01 0.10 4.66
CA PRO A 33 -8.21 0.84 5.05
C PRO A 33 -8.02 1.68 6.31
N VAL A 34 -7.34 1.13 7.33
CA VAL A 34 -7.06 1.88 8.57
C VAL A 34 -6.18 3.08 8.28
N ALA A 35 -5.12 2.93 7.46
CA ALA A 35 -4.27 4.02 7.01
C ALA A 35 -5.06 5.10 6.26
N ALA A 36 -5.90 4.70 5.31
CA ALA A 36 -6.72 5.61 4.51
C ALA A 36 -7.70 6.40 5.39
N ILE A 37 -8.41 5.75 6.31
CA ILE A 37 -9.35 6.40 7.23
C ILE A 37 -8.61 7.38 8.15
N VAL A 38 -7.51 6.95 8.76
CA VAL A 38 -6.71 7.79 9.67
C VAL A 38 -6.09 8.98 8.94
N ALA A 39 -5.68 8.81 7.68
CA ALA A 39 -5.20 9.91 6.84
C ALA A 39 -6.32 10.91 6.48
N ILE A 40 -7.52 10.43 6.13
CA ILE A 40 -8.68 11.29 5.88
C ILE A 40 -9.06 12.07 7.16
N VAL A 41 -9.10 11.39 8.32
CA VAL A 41 -9.37 12.02 9.62
C VAL A 41 -8.34 13.10 9.94
N TYR A 42 -7.05 12.85 9.68
CA TYR A 42 -5.98 13.84 9.86
C TYR A 42 -6.22 15.10 9.01
N VAL A 43 -6.63 14.93 7.74
CA VAL A 43 -6.91 16.08 6.85
C VAL A 43 -8.16 16.82 7.31
N ALA A 44 -9.23 16.10 7.63
CA ALA A 44 -10.56 16.66 7.98
C ALA A 44 -10.63 17.29 9.38
N MET A 45 -9.78 16.87 10.33
CA MET A 45 -9.85 17.30 11.72
C MET A 45 -8.58 18.07 12.16
N PRO A 46 -8.52 19.40 11.98
CA PRO A 46 -7.36 20.23 12.34
C PRO A 46 -6.89 20.04 13.79
N ARG A 47 -7.85 19.85 14.72
CA ARG A 47 -7.58 19.67 16.15
C ARG A 47 -6.77 18.40 16.47
N LEU A 48 -6.79 17.39 15.59
CA LEU A 48 -6.10 16.13 15.81
C LEU A 48 -4.75 16.04 15.10
N ARG A 49 -4.38 17.04 14.29
CA ARG A 49 -3.19 16.98 13.42
C ARG A 49 -1.89 16.80 14.20
N GLU A 50 -1.72 17.49 15.32
CA GLU A 50 -0.51 17.35 16.15
C GLU A 50 -0.34 15.94 16.72
N ARG A 51 -1.44 15.24 17.01
CA ARG A 51 -1.43 13.89 17.59
C ARG A 51 -1.33 12.81 16.51
N LEU A 52 -2.06 13.00 15.41
CA LEU A 52 -2.19 12.00 14.36
C LEU A 52 -1.10 12.11 13.29
N GLY A 53 -0.42 13.25 13.12
CA GLY A 53 0.55 13.43 12.03
C GLY A 53 1.57 12.30 11.92
N LEU A 54 2.30 12.03 13.01
CA LEU A 54 3.28 10.95 13.04
C LEU A 54 2.63 9.56 12.89
N ALA A 55 1.51 9.33 13.59
CA ALA A 55 0.81 8.05 13.56
C ALA A 55 0.29 7.72 12.15
N SER A 56 -0.37 8.67 11.49
CA SER A 56 -0.85 8.56 10.11
C SER A 56 0.30 8.33 9.13
N SER A 57 1.43 9.03 9.27
CA SER A 57 2.60 8.82 8.42
C SER A 57 3.19 7.41 8.59
N ILE A 58 3.39 6.94 9.83
CA ILE A 58 3.88 5.58 10.09
C ILE A 58 2.91 4.55 9.50
N LEU A 59 1.61 4.73 9.74
CA LEU A 59 0.58 3.82 9.29
C LEU A 59 0.53 3.74 7.75
N SER A 60 0.64 4.86 7.06
CA SER A 60 0.75 4.88 5.58
C SER A 60 2.02 4.18 5.07
N ALA A 61 3.15 4.34 5.76
CA ALA A 61 4.39 3.65 5.41
C ALA A 61 4.29 2.13 5.60
N VAL A 62 3.65 1.68 6.69
CA VAL A 62 3.39 0.24 6.91
C VAL A 62 2.45 -0.29 5.83
N ALA A 63 1.42 0.46 5.45
CA ALA A 63 0.52 0.09 4.36
C ALA A 63 1.24 -0.02 3.01
N PHE A 64 2.15 0.90 2.71
CA PHE A 64 3.01 0.80 1.53
C PHE A 64 3.85 -0.48 1.54
N VAL A 65 4.59 -0.74 2.62
CA VAL A 65 5.45 -1.92 2.72
C VAL A 65 4.63 -3.22 2.65
N SER A 66 3.49 -3.30 3.34
CA SER A 66 2.64 -4.49 3.30
C SER A 66 2.11 -4.76 1.89
N THR A 67 1.75 -3.71 1.15
CA THR A 67 1.22 -3.82 -0.20
C THR A 67 2.29 -4.32 -1.18
N VAL A 68 3.52 -3.81 -1.08
CA VAL A 68 4.67 -4.32 -1.85
C VAL A 68 4.89 -5.80 -1.55
N VAL A 69 4.93 -6.18 -0.28
CA VAL A 69 5.17 -7.58 0.12
C VAL A 69 4.06 -8.51 -0.37
N ALA A 70 2.79 -8.10 -0.26
CA ALA A 70 1.66 -8.88 -0.74
C ALA A 70 1.70 -9.08 -2.27
N ARG A 71 1.98 -8.01 -3.03
CA ARG A 71 2.12 -8.05 -4.49
C ARG A 71 3.26 -8.96 -4.91
N SER A 72 4.47 -8.78 -4.35
CA SER A 72 5.63 -9.61 -4.66
C SER A 72 5.43 -11.08 -4.29
N ALA A 73 4.70 -11.37 -3.21
CA ALA A 73 4.33 -12.74 -2.88
C ALA A 73 3.39 -13.36 -3.93
N GLY A 74 2.47 -12.57 -4.50
CA GLY A 74 1.59 -13.01 -5.59
C GLY A 74 2.36 -13.28 -6.87
N GLU A 75 3.25 -12.36 -7.25
CA GLU A 75 4.14 -12.51 -8.42
C GLU A 75 5.03 -13.76 -8.30
N ALA A 76 5.56 -14.03 -7.11
CA ALA A 76 6.37 -15.22 -6.85
C ALA A 76 5.60 -16.54 -7.02
N MET A 77 4.26 -16.52 -6.98
CA MET A 77 3.41 -17.69 -7.22
C MET A 77 3.10 -17.95 -8.69
N LEU A 78 3.25 -16.97 -9.58
CA LEU A 78 2.95 -17.12 -11.02
C LEU A 78 3.67 -18.33 -11.66
N PRO A 79 4.98 -18.55 -11.43
CA PRO A 79 5.68 -19.68 -12.03
C PRO A 79 5.15 -21.05 -11.56
N LEU A 80 4.58 -21.12 -10.35
CA LEU A 80 3.99 -22.36 -9.83
C LEU A 80 2.71 -22.77 -10.59
N MET A 81 2.10 -21.82 -11.30
CA MET A 81 0.91 -22.01 -12.11
C MET A 81 1.24 -22.09 -13.62
N GLY A 82 2.54 -22.06 -13.99
CA GLY A 82 2.95 -21.95 -15.38
C GLY A 82 2.66 -20.58 -16.01
N LEU A 83 2.48 -19.56 -15.18
CA LEU A 83 2.21 -18.17 -15.58
C LEU A 83 3.45 -17.30 -15.38
N SER A 84 3.44 -16.09 -15.94
CA SER A 84 4.47 -15.06 -15.73
C SER A 84 3.83 -13.68 -15.69
N GLU A 85 4.58 -12.64 -15.29
CA GLU A 85 4.09 -11.27 -15.38
C GLU A 85 3.76 -10.85 -16.82
N GLU A 86 4.48 -11.38 -17.82
CA GLU A 86 4.23 -11.13 -19.24
C GLU A 86 3.02 -11.92 -19.79
N ASN A 87 2.69 -13.05 -19.15
CA ASN A 87 1.54 -13.88 -19.50
C ASN A 87 0.79 -14.34 -18.23
N PRO A 88 0.05 -13.43 -17.58
CA PRO A 88 -0.60 -13.69 -16.29
C PRO A 88 -1.89 -14.52 -16.41
N GLY A 89 -2.37 -14.81 -17.62
CA GLY A 89 -3.55 -15.64 -17.84
C GLY A 89 -4.77 -15.18 -17.05
N ALA A 90 -5.39 -16.10 -16.32
CA ALA A 90 -6.61 -15.82 -15.56
C ALA A 90 -6.43 -14.78 -14.44
N VAL A 91 -5.22 -14.60 -13.89
CA VAL A 91 -4.99 -13.68 -12.76
C VAL A 91 -4.64 -12.24 -13.18
N ALA A 92 -4.68 -11.94 -14.48
CA ALA A 92 -4.29 -10.65 -15.04
C ALA A 92 -4.98 -9.46 -14.36
N THR A 93 -6.31 -9.48 -14.30
CA THR A 93 -7.11 -8.37 -13.75
C THR A 93 -6.84 -8.16 -12.25
N HIS A 94 -6.68 -9.26 -11.50
CA HIS A 94 -6.29 -9.18 -10.09
C HIS A 94 -4.90 -8.55 -9.91
N ALA A 95 -3.93 -8.94 -10.74
CA ALA A 95 -2.56 -8.40 -10.71
C ALA A 95 -2.52 -6.90 -11.11
N ASP A 96 -3.33 -6.48 -12.08
CA ASP A 96 -3.48 -5.09 -12.48
C ASP A 96 -4.04 -4.24 -11.33
N TYR A 97 -5.12 -4.70 -10.69
CA TYR A 97 -5.69 -3.99 -9.53
C TYR A 97 -4.73 -3.95 -8.34
N ALA A 98 -3.95 -5.01 -8.09
CA ALA A 98 -2.89 -4.99 -7.08
C ALA A 98 -1.81 -3.94 -7.40
N THR A 99 -1.52 -3.72 -8.69
CA THR A 99 -0.59 -2.68 -9.14
C THR A 99 -1.18 -1.27 -8.95
N TYR A 100 -2.46 -1.06 -9.32
CA TYR A 100 -3.14 0.22 -9.07
C TYR A 100 -3.29 0.52 -7.59
N LEU A 101 -3.53 -0.49 -6.75
CA LEU A 101 -3.52 -0.37 -5.31
C LEU A 101 -2.17 0.12 -4.79
N LEU A 102 -1.07 -0.48 -5.25
CA LEU A 102 0.28 -0.04 -4.86
C LEU A 102 0.51 1.42 -5.24
N ILE A 103 0.15 1.83 -6.46
CA ILE A 103 0.26 3.22 -6.91
C ILE A 103 -0.57 4.15 -6.00
N ALA A 104 -1.82 3.80 -5.71
CA ALA A 104 -2.69 4.60 -4.85
C ALA A 104 -2.12 4.75 -3.43
N VAL A 105 -1.58 3.66 -2.86
CA VAL A 105 -0.94 3.68 -1.54
C VAL A 105 0.33 4.53 -1.54
N VAL A 106 1.14 4.48 -2.61
CA VAL A 106 2.31 5.36 -2.78
C VAL A 106 1.87 6.83 -2.80
N VAL A 107 0.84 7.16 -3.57
CA VAL A 107 0.29 8.52 -3.66
C VAL A 107 -0.18 9.01 -2.29
N MET A 108 -0.98 8.19 -1.57
CA MET A 108 -1.42 8.49 -0.21
C MET A 108 -0.23 8.72 0.74
N THR A 109 0.75 7.81 0.72
CA THR A 109 1.92 7.85 1.62
C THR A 109 2.80 9.05 1.36
N ALA A 110 3.07 9.36 0.08
CA ALA A 110 3.85 10.53 -0.31
C ALA A 110 3.15 11.83 0.08
N GLY A 111 1.84 11.93 -0.14
CA GLY A 111 1.01 13.04 0.31
C GLY A 111 1.07 13.20 1.83
N MET A 112 0.92 12.11 2.58
CA MET A 112 0.87 12.12 4.04
C MET A 112 2.22 12.51 4.64
N ILE A 113 3.32 11.91 4.18
CA ILE A 113 4.68 12.20 4.66
C ILE A 113 5.06 13.64 4.31
N SER A 114 4.89 14.08 3.06
CA SER A 114 5.22 15.46 2.68
C SER A 114 4.42 16.49 3.49
N THR A 115 3.12 16.25 3.69
CA THR A 115 2.26 17.10 4.50
C THR A 115 2.71 17.15 5.96
N PHE A 116 3.10 16.02 6.55
CA PHE A 116 3.61 15.94 7.92
C PHE A 116 4.94 16.69 8.07
N LEU A 117 5.92 16.43 7.19
CA LEU A 117 7.24 17.06 7.25
C LEU A 117 7.16 18.60 7.14
N ILE A 118 6.23 19.11 6.32
CA ILE A 118 6.06 20.55 6.11
C ILE A 118 5.22 21.20 7.22
N GLN A 119 4.26 20.49 7.83
CA GLN A 119 3.44 21.05 8.91
C GLN A 119 4.12 21.03 10.29
N ASP A 120 4.86 19.97 10.61
CA ASP A 120 5.49 19.78 11.91
C ASP A 120 6.63 20.79 12.13
N ALA A 121 6.50 21.66 13.14
CA ALA A 121 7.45 22.72 13.41
C ALA A 121 8.85 22.20 13.82
N ARG A 122 8.92 21.03 14.49
CA ARG A 122 10.18 20.42 14.92
C ARG A 122 10.94 19.88 13.72
N VAL A 123 10.22 19.31 12.75
CA VAL A 123 10.79 18.86 11.48
C VAL A 123 11.17 20.04 10.59
N LEU A 124 10.25 21.01 10.42
CA LEU A 124 10.45 22.15 9.54
C LEU A 124 11.62 23.03 9.97
N SER A 125 11.88 23.17 11.28
CA SER A 125 13.06 23.90 11.77
C SER A 125 14.38 23.26 11.34
N LYS A 126 14.44 21.93 11.18
CA LYS A 126 15.59 21.20 10.63
C LYS A 126 15.67 21.29 9.10
N LEU A 127 14.53 21.45 8.44
CA LEU A 127 14.40 21.53 6.98
C LEU A 127 13.91 22.93 6.56
N SER A 128 14.57 23.98 7.05
CA SER A 128 14.11 25.37 6.94
C SER A 128 13.91 25.86 5.50
N PHE A 129 14.59 25.26 4.53
CA PHE A 129 14.39 25.54 3.10
C PHE A 129 12.95 25.23 2.61
N LEU A 130 12.23 24.31 3.27
CA LEU A 130 10.85 23.98 2.94
C LEU A 130 9.84 25.02 3.43
N ALA A 131 10.23 25.93 4.32
CA ALA A 131 9.32 26.90 4.93
C ALA A 131 8.65 27.81 3.89
N GLY A 132 9.40 28.19 2.84
CA GLY A 132 8.89 29.02 1.74
C GLY A 132 7.80 28.34 0.90
N TRP A 133 7.68 27.02 0.94
CA TRP A 133 6.69 26.27 0.15
C TRP A 133 5.42 25.94 0.91
N ARG A 134 5.38 26.23 2.22
CA ARG A 134 4.31 25.78 3.12
C ARG A 134 2.90 26.19 2.66
N SER A 135 2.74 27.38 2.11
CA SER A 135 1.44 27.94 1.72
C SER A 135 0.73 27.13 0.62
N TRP A 136 1.47 26.56 -0.34
CA TRP A 136 0.92 25.78 -1.45
C TRP A 136 1.14 24.27 -1.29
N ALA A 137 2.26 23.85 -0.69
CA ALA A 137 2.62 22.44 -0.58
C ALA A 137 1.73 21.69 0.42
N VAL A 138 1.29 22.33 1.51
CA VAL A 138 0.39 21.71 2.48
C VAL A 138 -0.99 21.40 1.88
N PRO A 139 -1.73 22.35 1.27
CA PRO A 139 -3.04 22.02 0.69
C PRO A 139 -2.91 21.01 -0.46
N LEU A 140 -1.85 21.10 -1.28
CA LEU A 140 -1.58 20.12 -2.33
C LEU A 140 -1.34 18.72 -1.73
N GLY A 141 -0.47 18.60 -0.72
CA GLY A 141 -0.18 17.34 -0.05
C GLY A 141 -1.42 16.72 0.61
N MET A 142 -2.31 17.55 1.19
CA MET A 142 -3.60 17.09 1.72
C MET A 142 -4.50 16.54 0.61
N ALA A 143 -4.62 17.26 -0.52
CA ALA A 143 -5.41 16.80 -1.66
C ALA A 143 -4.87 15.46 -2.21
N ILE A 144 -3.55 15.35 -2.36
CA ILE A 144 -2.87 14.11 -2.77
C ILE A 144 -3.18 12.97 -1.79
N THR A 145 -3.08 13.25 -0.47
CA THR A 145 -3.36 12.27 0.58
C THR A 145 -4.79 11.73 0.48
N VAL A 146 -5.78 12.61 0.36
CA VAL A 146 -7.20 12.22 0.30
C VAL A 146 -7.50 11.44 -0.98
N ASN A 147 -7.04 11.91 -2.14
CA ASN A 147 -7.26 11.20 -3.40
C ASN A 147 -6.58 9.83 -3.40
N GLY A 148 -5.34 9.75 -2.91
CA GLY A 148 -4.64 8.49 -2.72
C GLY A 148 -5.39 7.53 -1.79
N ALA A 149 -5.87 8.03 -0.64
CA ALA A 149 -6.62 7.22 0.32
C ALA A 149 -7.93 6.65 -0.27
N ILE A 150 -8.69 7.47 -0.99
CA ILE A 150 -9.91 7.01 -1.67
C ILE A 150 -9.57 5.98 -2.74
N ALA A 151 -8.57 6.26 -3.58
CA ALA A 151 -8.13 5.35 -4.62
C ALA A 151 -7.64 4.01 -4.02
N SER A 152 -6.95 4.03 -2.88
CA SER A 152 -6.52 2.82 -2.17
C SER A 152 -7.70 1.97 -1.72
N ILE A 153 -8.76 2.57 -1.16
CA ILE A 153 -9.96 1.82 -0.75
C ILE A 153 -10.65 1.18 -1.96
N VAL A 154 -10.83 1.94 -3.04
CA VAL A 154 -11.48 1.45 -4.26
C VAL A 154 -10.69 0.31 -4.89
N THR A 155 -9.40 0.52 -5.16
CA THR A 155 -8.54 -0.49 -5.81
C THR A 155 -8.31 -1.72 -4.93
N LEU A 156 -8.25 -1.57 -3.60
CA LEU A 156 -8.21 -2.71 -2.67
C LEU A 156 -9.47 -3.57 -2.78
N THR A 157 -10.64 -2.92 -2.84
CA THR A 157 -11.93 -3.62 -2.98
C THR A 157 -12.00 -4.37 -4.30
N LEU A 158 -11.59 -3.73 -5.40
CA LEU A 158 -11.53 -4.36 -6.72
C LEU A 158 -10.55 -5.54 -6.75
N THR A 159 -9.34 -5.36 -6.21
CA THR A 159 -8.33 -6.44 -6.09
C THR A 159 -8.91 -7.63 -5.31
N GLY A 160 -9.58 -7.35 -4.18
CA GLY A 160 -10.20 -8.38 -3.34
C GLY A 160 -11.35 -9.10 -4.03
N HIS A 161 -12.21 -8.38 -4.77
CA HIS A 161 -13.30 -8.97 -5.53
C HIS A 161 -12.78 -9.93 -6.60
N GLU A 162 -11.81 -9.50 -7.41
CA GLU A 162 -11.20 -10.37 -8.42
C GLU A 162 -10.51 -11.59 -7.80
N GLY A 163 -9.84 -11.42 -6.67
CA GLY A 163 -9.22 -12.54 -5.94
C GLY A 163 -10.24 -13.56 -5.43
N ALA A 164 -11.39 -13.09 -4.93
CA ALA A 164 -12.49 -13.96 -4.52
C ALA A 164 -13.11 -14.69 -5.71
N SER A 165 -13.35 -13.99 -6.83
CA SER A 165 -13.88 -14.58 -8.06
C SER A 165 -12.96 -15.68 -8.62
N LEU A 166 -11.64 -15.49 -8.57
CA LEU A 166 -10.67 -16.52 -8.99
C LEU A 166 -10.70 -17.77 -8.10
N THR A 167 -11.02 -17.62 -6.82
CA THR A 167 -11.01 -18.72 -5.84
C THR A 167 -12.36 -19.47 -5.82
N TRP A 168 -13.46 -18.76 -6.06
CA TRP A 168 -14.82 -19.27 -5.87
C TRP A 168 -15.66 -19.27 -7.15
N SER A 169 -15.04 -19.17 -8.33
CA SER A 169 -15.75 -19.17 -9.63
C SER A 169 -16.62 -20.41 -9.85
N GLU A 170 -16.28 -21.56 -9.25
CA GLU A 170 -17.11 -22.77 -9.34
C GLU A 170 -18.36 -22.75 -8.45
N LEU A 171 -18.47 -21.76 -7.54
CA LEU A 171 -19.59 -21.58 -6.63
C LEU A 171 -20.55 -20.46 -7.07
N SER A 172 -20.21 -19.71 -8.12
CA SER A 172 -20.98 -18.59 -8.68
C SER A 172 -21.62 -18.93 -10.01
#